data_AF-G9QRF8-F1
#
_entry.id   AF-G9QRF8-F1
#
_cell.length_a   1.000
_cell.length_b   1.000
_cell.length_c   1.000
_cell.angle_alpha   90.00
_cell.angle_beta   90.00
_cell.angle_gamma   90.00
#
_symmetry.space_group_name_H-M   'P 1'
#
loop_
_entity.id
_entity.type
_entity.pdbx_description
1 polymer ?
#
loop_
_entity_poly.entity_id
_entity_poly.type
_entity_poly.pdbx_seq_one_letter_code
_entity_poly.pdbx_strand_id
1 'polypeptide(L)'
;MNDFGLSIWGNSNFVIEDGKVCINEASKPAIIDIVKEIRDDGYRGPLLLRFPHLIQKQIEQIHASFAKAKKEFAYKGSFNAVFPLKVNQYPGFVKNLVRLGKPYNYGLEAGSKAELLLTMAYNNDKAPITVNGFKDKEMINIGFIAAEMGHNITLTIEGLNELEAIIAIAKERFKPKPKIGLRVRLHSTGSGLWAKSGGIHSKFGLTSTELIEAVKMLKKANLLENFTMIHFHIGSQISEIHPLKKALIEAGNIYAELRKMGASNLKAINLGGGLAIEYSQFKEESSRNYTLNEYANDVVYMLKTISEQKKEIEPDIFIESGRYIAASHALLVAPVLELFSQEYTEEKLNLKKNNPNLITELVDLYKSIKPSNALEYLHDAIHHTESILTLFDLGYVDLQDRSNAEVLLRLISKKAVVMLGNKSNSSDLTKIQKEVQERYLLNFSIFQSLPDFWGLKQNFPIMPLDRLDERPTLPASIWDITCDSDGEISYDDEKNPLLLHDVDVEKEDYFLGFFLVGAYQEVIGMKHNLFTHPTEATVEITSDGYKITNLLESQSILDIMEDMDYDIYEIQDTLNERLEKSTLINETQKKQILGELYLFLNDNSYLKTIN
;
A
#
# COMPACT_ATOMS: atom_id res chain seq x y z
N MET A 1 9.30 -14.82 -21.22
CA MET A 1 9.63 -14.21 -19.92
C MET A 1 8.46 -13.31 -19.57
N ASN A 2 7.72 -13.65 -18.51
CA ASN A 2 6.63 -12.81 -18.01
C ASN A 2 7.25 -11.82 -17.03
N ASP A 3 7.21 -10.52 -17.31
CA ASP A 3 7.79 -9.49 -16.43
C ASP A 3 6.80 -9.00 -15.37
N PHE A 4 5.58 -9.56 -15.29
CA PHE A 4 4.55 -9.15 -14.32
C PHE A 4 4.27 -7.63 -14.33
N GLY A 5 4.42 -6.99 -15.50
CA GLY A 5 4.21 -5.57 -15.67
C GLY A 5 5.30 -4.69 -15.04
N LEU A 6 6.47 -5.23 -14.69
CA LEU A 6 7.56 -4.48 -14.05
C LEU A 6 7.94 -3.21 -14.82
N SER A 7 7.85 -3.25 -16.15
CA SER A 7 8.06 -2.10 -17.03
C SER A 7 7.02 -0.97 -16.90
N ILE A 8 5.87 -1.23 -16.25
CA ILE A 8 4.75 -0.30 -16.05
C ILE A 8 4.83 0.35 -14.67
N TRP A 9 4.79 -0.45 -13.62
CA TRP A 9 4.72 0.02 -12.22
C TRP A 9 6.10 0.05 -11.54
N GLY A 10 7.01 -0.83 -11.94
CA GLY A 10 8.30 -1.04 -11.29
C GLY A 10 9.26 0.13 -11.46
N ASN A 11 8.96 1.06 -12.38
CA ASN A 11 9.87 2.11 -12.82
C ASN A 11 11.25 1.49 -13.16
N SER A 12 12.32 2.25 -13.01
CA SER A 12 13.69 1.69 -13.03
C SER A 12 14.14 1.26 -11.63
N ASN A 13 13.22 0.93 -10.71
CA ASN A 13 13.54 0.59 -9.31
C ASN A 13 13.82 -0.90 -9.13
N PHE A 14 13.26 -1.73 -10.00
CA PHE A 14 13.38 -3.18 -9.95
C PHE A 14 13.80 -3.70 -11.32
N VAL A 15 14.50 -4.84 -11.35
CA VAL A 15 14.96 -5.52 -12.56
C VAL A 15 14.89 -7.04 -12.34
N ILE A 16 14.76 -7.82 -13.41
CA ILE A 16 14.85 -9.27 -13.33
C ILE A 16 16.23 -9.72 -13.80
N GLU A 17 16.99 -10.40 -12.94
CA GLU A 17 18.29 -11.00 -13.26
C GLU A 17 18.30 -12.47 -12.83
N ASP A 18 18.75 -13.36 -13.72
CA ASP A 18 18.81 -14.82 -13.49
C ASP A 18 17.51 -15.42 -12.92
N GLY A 19 16.37 -14.99 -13.46
CA GLY A 19 15.04 -15.46 -13.02
C GLY A 19 14.60 -14.93 -11.65
N LYS A 20 15.32 -13.98 -11.05
CA LYS A 20 15.00 -13.37 -9.75
C LYS A 20 14.67 -11.90 -9.89
N VAL A 21 13.74 -11.38 -9.08
CA VAL A 21 13.52 -9.94 -8.97
C VAL A 21 14.59 -9.33 -8.07
N CYS A 22 15.25 -8.30 -8.58
CA CYS A 22 16.34 -7.59 -7.93
C CYS A 22 15.98 -6.12 -7.77
N ILE A 23 16.56 -5.49 -6.74
CA ILE A 23 16.53 -4.04 -6.63
C ILE A 23 17.50 -3.44 -7.63
N ASN A 24 17.06 -2.54 -8.50
CA ASN A 24 17.92 -1.94 -9.53
C ASN A 24 18.75 -0.76 -8.98
N GLU A 25 19.65 -1.06 -8.05
CA GLU A 25 20.57 -0.12 -7.39
C GLU A 25 21.92 -0.80 -7.12
N ALA A 26 23.03 -0.13 -7.40
CA ALA A 26 24.41 -0.59 -7.16
C ALA A 26 24.66 -2.08 -7.50
N SER A 27 24.82 -2.95 -6.49
CA SER A 27 25.11 -4.38 -6.66
C SER A 27 23.93 -5.23 -7.17
N LYS A 28 22.77 -4.61 -7.34
CA LYS A 28 21.50 -5.23 -7.77
C LYS A 28 21.10 -6.48 -6.97
N PRO A 29 20.98 -6.39 -5.63
CA PRO A 29 20.70 -7.55 -4.82
C PRO A 29 19.33 -8.16 -5.15
N ALA A 30 19.28 -9.48 -5.28
CA ALA A 30 18.03 -10.22 -5.44
C ALA A 30 17.24 -10.20 -4.14
N ILE A 31 15.94 -9.91 -4.24
CA ILE A 31 15.07 -9.80 -3.06
C ILE A 31 14.96 -11.14 -2.34
N ILE A 32 14.91 -12.24 -3.09
CA ILE A 32 14.88 -13.59 -2.53
C ILE A 32 16.12 -13.92 -1.70
N ASP A 33 17.30 -13.38 -2.04
CA ASP A 33 18.53 -13.65 -1.30
C ASP A 33 18.51 -12.91 0.05
N ILE A 34 17.96 -11.68 0.09
CA ILE A 34 17.70 -10.93 1.34
C ILE A 34 16.72 -11.67 2.24
N VAL A 35 15.65 -12.22 1.68
CA VAL A 35 14.63 -12.99 2.41
C VAL A 35 15.24 -14.24 3.01
N LYS A 36 16.11 -14.94 2.27
CA LYS A 36 16.82 -16.13 2.78
C LYS A 36 17.76 -15.78 3.93
N GLU A 37 18.54 -14.70 3.82
CA GLU A 37 19.43 -14.24 4.92
C GLU A 37 18.64 -13.96 6.21
N ILE A 38 17.51 -13.26 6.12
CA ILE A 38 16.64 -12.98 7.28
C ILE A 38 16.07 -14.26 7.90
N ARG A 39 15.69 -15.23 7.07
CA ARG A 39 15.14 -16.52 7.52
C ARG A 39 16.20 -17.41 8.15
N ASP A 40 17.43 -17.39 7.64
CA ASP A 40 18.58 -18.11 8.21
C ASP A 40 18.92 -17.59 9.62
N ASP A 41 18.67 -16.30 9.88
CA ASP A 41 18.77 -15.69 11.22
C ASP A 41 17.58 -16.05 12.15
N GLY A 42 16.62 -16.86 11.68
CA GLY A 42 15.51 -17.38 12.47
C GLY A 42 14.18 -16.63 12.30
N TYR A 43 14.16 -15.53 11.54
CA TYR A 43 12.97 -14.71 11.34
C TYR A 43 12.11 -15.25 10.20
N ARG A 44 11.09 -16.02 10.59
CA ARG A 44 10.13 -16.66 9.67
C ARG A 44 8.80 -15.91 9.65
N GLY A 45 7.96 -16.24 8.67
CA GLY A 45 6.68 -15.58 8.45
C GLY A 45 6.74 -14.51 7.36
N PRO A 46 5.72 -13.63 7.27
CA PRO A 46 5.74 -12.50 6.37
C PRO A 46 6.77 -11.45 6.82
N LEU A 47 7.44 -10.84 5.84
CA LEU A 47 8.48 -9.82 6.05
C LEU A 47 8.11 -8.53 5.32
N LEU A 48 8.24 -7.40 5.99
CA LEU A 48 8.13 -6.08 5.38
C LEU A 48 9.54 -5.48 5.20
N LEU A 49 10.02 -5.43 3.95
CA LEU A 49 11.33 -4.91 3.62
C LEU A 49 11.24 -3.45 3.20
N ARG A 50 12.04 -2.59 3.85
CA ARG A 50 12.14 -1.15 3.58
C ARG A 50 13.46 -0.82 2.88
N PHE A 51 13.39 -0.01 1.84
CA PHE A 51 14.51 0.34 0.98
C PHE A 51 14.73 1.87 0.95
N PRO A 52 15.59 2.42 1.82
CA PRO A 52 15.78 3.88 1.92
C PRO A 52 16.23 4.55 0.61
N HIS A 53 17.03 3.86 -0.22
CA HIS A 53 17.46 4.40 -1.52
C HIS A 53 16.28 4.67 -2.47
N LEU A 54 15.17 3.92 -2.38
CA LEU A 54 13.95 4.21 -3.15
C LEU A 54 13.28 5.49 -2.65
N ILE A 55 13.31 5.78 -1.35
CA ILE A 55 12.84 7.06 -0.81
C ILE A 55 13.68 8.20 -1.40
N GLN A 56 15.01 8.05 -1.38
CA GLN A 56 15.92 9.05 -1.94
C GLN A 56 15.64 9.29 -3.43
N LYS A 57 15.48 8.22 -4.22
CA LYS A 57 15.19 8.30 -5.65
C LYS A 57 13.89 9.03 -5.94
N GLN A 58 12.82 8.80 -5.16
CA GLN A 58 11.56 9.52 -5.33
C GLN A 58 11.69 11.02 -5.01
N ILE A 59 12.44 11.38 -3.95
CA ILE A 59 12.74 12.78 -3.62
C ILE A 59 13.48 13.44 -4.79
N GLU A 60 14.56 12.81 -5.26
CA GLU A 60 15.38 13.30 -6.37
C GLU A 60 14.56 13.50 -7.64
N GLN A 61 13.70 12.55 -7.99
CA GLN A 61 12.85 12.61 -9.17
C GLN A 61 11.87 13.79 -9.12
N ILE A 62 11.15 13.97 -8.01
CA ILE A 62 10.24 15.11 -7.84
C ILE A 62 11.01 16.43 -8.00
N HIS A 63 12.12 16.59 -7.28
CA HIS A 63 12.88 17.83 -7.33
C HIS A 63 13.49 18.08 -8.72
N ALA A 64 13.95 17.03 -9.41
CA ALA A 64 14.49 17.14 -10.77
C ALA A 64 13.41 17.54 -11.78
N SER A 65 12.22 16.93 -11.72
CA SER A 65 11.11 17.28 -12.61
C SER A 65 10.65 18.72 -12.44
N PHE A 66 10.49 19.20 -11.20
CA PHE A 66 10.16 20.60 -10.94
C PHE A 66 11.29 21.56 -11.29
N ALA A 67 12.56 21.21 -11.05
CA ALA A 67 13.69 22.02 -11.46
C ALA A 67 13.77 22.16 -12.99
N LYS A 68 13.52 21.07 -13.73
CA LYS A 68 13.45 21.05 -15.19
C LYS A 68 12.31 21.94 -15.70
N ALA A 69 11.10 21.76 -15.19
CA ALA A 69 9.92 22.55 -15.56
C ALA A 69 10.16 24.05 -15.31
N LYS A 70 10.67 24.41 -14.12
CA LYS A 70 11.00 25.80 -13.78
C LYS A 70 12.05 26.40 -14.72
N LYS A 71 13.08 25.64 -15.08
CA LYS A 71 14.10 26.10 -16.02
C LYS A 71 13.51 26.32 -17.42
N GLU A 72 12.69 25.38 -17.89
CA GLU A 72 12.02 25.43 -19.20
C GLU A 72 11.12 26.65 -19.33
N PHE A 73 10.32 26.95 -18.30
CA PHE A 73 9.42 28.10 -18.30
C PHE A 73 10.02 29.35 -17.67
N ALA A 74 11.31 29.38 -17.33
CA ALA A 74 11.97 30.51 -16.65
C ALA A 74 11.20 31.02 -15.40
N TYR A 75 10.68 30.09 -14.60
CA TYR A 75 9.89 30.38 -13.41
C TYR A 75 10.75 30.88 -12.24
N LYS A 76 10.36 31.99 -11.63
CA LYS A 76 11.10 32.73 -10.61
C LYS A 76 10.81 32.27 -9.19
N GLY A 77 9.62 31.75 -8.91
CA GLY A 77 9.25 31.21 -7.60
C GLY A 77 10.09 29.99 -7.22
N SER A 78 10.24 29.69 -5.93
CA SER A 78 10.92 28.48 -5.45
C SER A 78 10.02 27.24 -5.55
N PHE A 79 10.61 26.05 -5.39
CA PHE A 79 9.86 24.80 -5.26
C PHE A 79 10.25 24.15 -3.94
N ASN A 80 9.26 23.75 -3.15
CA ASN A 80 9.42 23.06 -1.88
C ASN A 80 8.49 21.84 -1.85
N ALA A 81 8.99 20.74 -1.31
CA ALA A 81 8.21 19.54 -1.07
C ALA A 81 8.08 19.31 0.44
N VAL A 82 6.90 18.86 0.86
CA VAL A 82 6.57 18.59 2.25
C VAL A 82 5.95 17.19 2.32
N PHE A 83 6.28 16.40 3.33
CA PHE A 83 5.77 15.04 3.45
C PHE A 83 4.64 15.00 4.48
N PRO A 84 3.40 14.66 4.08
CA PRO A 84 2.30 14.49 5.01
C PRO A 84 2.44 13.20 5.80
N LEU A 85 2.70 13.33 7.10
CA LEU A 85 2.95 12.21 8.01
C LEU A 85 1.80 11.18 8.01
N LYS A 86 0.56 11.62 7.77
CA LYS A 86 -0.64 10.76 7.65
C LYS A 86 -0.48 9.57 6.70
N VAL A 87 0.45 9.65 5.75
CA VAL A 87 0.71 8.58 4.77
C VAL A 87 1.56 7.47 5.37
N ASN A 88 2.56 7.81 6.18
CA ASN A 88 3.42 6.85 6.89
C ASN A 88 4.17 7.56 8.03
N GLN A 89 3.80 7.27 9.28
CA GLN A 89 4.45 7.81 10.49
C GLN A 89 5.52 6.88 11.06
N TYR A 90 5.71 5.68 10.51
CA TYR A 90 6.61 4.68 11.08
C TYR A 90 8.05 5.21 11.07
N PRO A 91 8.82 4.99 12.16
CA PRO A 91 10.17 5.52 12.27
C PRO A 91 11.11 4.94 11.20
N GLY A 92 10.87 3.70 10.75
CA GLY A 92 11.60 3.07 9.65
C GLY A 92 11.52 3.86 8.34
N PHE A 93 10.43 4.61 8.13
CA PHE A 93 10.27 5.52 7.00
C PHE A 93 10.67 6.96 7.36
N VAL A 94 10.07 7.56 8.40
CA VAL A 94 10.21 9.00 8.70
C VAL A 94 11.66 9.39 8.99
N LYS A 95 12.41 8.59 9.77
CA LYS A 95 13.82 8.89 10.06
C LYS A 95 14.69 8.86 8.80
N ASN A 96 14.39 7.95 7.87
CA ASN A 96 15.08 7.89 6.58
C ASN A 96 14.70 9.06 5.68
N LEU A 97 13.41 9.39 5.59
CA LEU A 97 12.92 10.54 4.83
C LEU A 97 13.61 11.85 5.26
N VAL A 98 13.66 12.14 6.57
CA VAL A 98 14.27 13.40 7.05
C VAL A 98 15.78 13.42 6.79
N ARG A 99 16.47 12.27 6.93
CA ARG A 99 17.91 12.13 6.63
C ARG A 99 18.18 12.40 5.14
N LEU A 100 17.44 11.72 4.26
CA LEU A 100 17.64 11.75 2.81
C LEU A 100 17.11 13.05 2.17
N GLY A 101 16.06 13.64 2.74
CA GLY A 101 15.45 14.88 2.28
C GLY A 101 16.19 16.16 2.70
N LYS A 102 17.16 16.06 3.61
CA LYS A 102 17.91 17.21 4.14
C LYS A 102 18.58 18.07 3.05
N PRO A 103 19.26 17.52 2.01
CA PRO A 103 19.84 18.32 0.94
C PRO A 103 18.81 19.09 0.11
N TYR A 104 17.56 18.64 0.13
CA TYR A 104 16.44 19.20 -0.64
C TYR A 104 15.58 20.17 0.18
N ASN A 105 15.93 20.40 1.46
CA ASN A 105 15.11 21.14 2.43
C ASN A 105 13.67 20.58 2.50
N TYR A 106 13.53 19.26 2.38
CA TYR A 106 12.25 18.56 2.39
C TYR A 106 11.58 18.73 3.76
N GLY A 107 10.35 19.25 3.77
CA GLY A 107 9.60 19.53 5.00
C GLY A 107 8.70 18.39 5.45
N LEU A 108 8.05 18.56 6.60
CA LEU A 108 7.01 17.65 7.11
C LEU A 108 5.67 18.36 7.28
N GLU A 109 4.58 17.64 7.05
CA GLU A 109 3.22 18.09 7.27
C GLU A 109 2.57 17.27 8.38
N ALA A 110 1.82 17.95 9.24
CA ALA A 110 1.06 17.36 10.33
C ALA A 110 -0.43 17.70 10.20
N GLY A 111 -1.27 16.68 10.31
CA GLY A 111 -2.74 16.81 10.34
C GLY A 111 -3.35 16.70 11.74
N SER A 112 -2.54 16.42 12.78
CA SER A 112 -2.99 16.24 14.17
C SER A 112 -1.95 16.71 15.20
N LYS A 113 -2.34 16.78 16.49
CA LYS A 113 -1.43 17.13 17.60
C LYS A 113 -0.24 16.18 17.72
N ALA A 114 -0.48 14.88 17.63
CA ALA A 114 0.57 13.86 17.73
C ALA A 114 1.57 13.98 16.58
N GLU A 115 1.07 14.14 15.35
CA GLU A 115 1.91 14.36 14.18
C GLU A 115 2.69 15.68 14.31
N LEU A 116 2.08 16.75 14.84
CA LEU A 116 2.79 18.02 15.05
C LEU A 116 3.98 17.84 16.00
N LEU A 117 3.81 17.12 17.11
CA LEU A 117 4.90 16.81 18.02
C LEU A 117 5.99 15.96 17.34
N LEU A 118 5.63 14.98 16.52
CA LEU A 118 6.58 14.20 15.72
C LEU A 118 7.34 15.08 14.72
N THR A 119 6.66 15.99 14.01
CA THR A 119 7.32 16.91 13.09
C THR A 119 8.29 17.85 13.81
N MET A 120 7.94 18.36 14.99
CA MET A 120 8.84 19.18 15.80
C MET A 120 10.08 18.39 16.25
N ALA A 121 9.91 17.09 16.56
CA ALA A 121 11.00 16.25 17.02
C ALA A 121 11.98 15.84 15.92
N TYR A 122 11.48 15.55 14.70
CA TYR A 122 12.28 14.93 13.64
C TYR A 122 12.59 15.82 12.43
N ASN A 123 11.84 16.90 12.21
CA ASN A 123 12.07 17.75 11.04
C ASN A 123 13.43 18.45 11.12
N ASN A 124 14.06 18.62 9.96
CA ASN A 124 15.35 19.32 9.88
C ASN A 124 15.19 20.82 10.20
N ASP A 125 16.24 21.41 10.77
CA ASP A 125 16.30 22.86 10.98
C ASP A 125 16.01 23.61 9.67
N LYS A 126 15.19 24.66 9.75
CA LYS A 126 14.75 25.53 8.63
C LYS A 126 13.82 24.88 7.60
N ALA A 127 13.73 23.55 7.55
CA ALA A 127 12.77 22.87 6.67
C ALA A 127 11.33 23.26 7.07
N PRO A 128 10.43 23.45 6.10
CA PRO A 128 9.07 23.90 6.39
C PRO A 128 8.30 22.84 7.18
N ILE A 129 7.50 23.29 8.15
CA ILE A 129 6.44 22.49 8.77
C ILE A 129 5.10 23.09 8.32
N THR A 130 4.23 22.30 7.70
CA THR A 130 2.84 22.71 7.44
C THR A 130 1.90 21.97 8.40
N VAL A 131 0.87 22.67 8.88
CA VAL A 131 -0.08 22.11 9.83
C VAL A 131 -1.50 22.27 9.32
N ASN A 132 -2.12 21.15 8.92
CA ASN A 132 -3.51 21.08 8.48
C ASN A 132 -4.40 20.42 9.55
N GLY A 133 -5.64 20.08 9.19
CA GLY A 133 -6.62 19.45 10.09
C GLY A 133 -7.30 20.43 11.04
N PHE A 134 -8.29 19.97 11.80
CA PHE A 134 -8.97 20.81 12.79
C PHE A 134 -8.05 21.12 13.96
N LYS A 135 -7.96 22.40 14.31
CA LYS A 135 -7.08 22.88 15.39
C LYS A 135 -7.89 23.45 16.53
N ASP A 136 -7.71 22.88 17.71
CA ASP A 136 -8.13 23.52 18.95
C ASP A 136 -7.05 24.48 19.47
N LYS A 137 -7.35 25.14 20.59
CA LYS A 137 -6.43 26.11 21.22
C LYS A 137 -5.10 25.47 21.62
N GLU A 138 -5.09 24.20 21.99
CA GLU A 138 -3.88 23.49 22.40
C GLU A 138 -2.96 23.27 21.19
N MET A 139 -3.50 22.73 20.09
CA MET A 139 -2.73 22.51 18.86
C MET A 139 -2.17 23.82 18.29
N ILE A 140 -2.95 24.90 18.35
CA ILE A 140 -2.47 26.24 17.97
C ILE A 140 -1.31 26.67 18.87
N ASN A 141 -1.43 26.52 20.20
CA ASN A 141 -0.35 26.85 21.13
C ASN A 141 0.92 26.04 20.86
N ILE A 142 0.82 24.74 20.56
CA ILE A 142 1.96 23.92 20.14
C ILE A 142 2.61 24.51 18.87
N GLY A 143 1.80 24.97 17.92
CA GLY A 143 2.29 25.66 16.72
C GLY A 143 3.06 26.96 17.02
N PHE A 144 2.64 27.72 18.03
CA PHE A 144 3.39 28.88 18.52
C PHE A 144 4.68 28.48 19.21
N ILE A 145 4.68 27.43 20.04
CA ILE A 145 5.88 26.88 20.67
C ILE A 145 6.89 26.46 19.60
N ALA A 146 6.44 25.77 18.54
CA ALA A 146 7.31 25.39 17.43
C ALA A 146 7.95 26.61 16.74
N ALA A 147 7.20 27.69 16.54
CA ALA A 147 7.75 28.94 16.00
C ALA A 147 8.77 29.57 16.94
N GLU A 148 8.52 29.53 18.25
CA GLU A 148 9.43 30.04 19.28
C GLU A 148 10.71 29.19 19.42
N MET A 149 10.63 27.88 19.12
CA MET A 149 11.78 26.98 18.98
C MET A 149 12.61 27.25 17.72
N GLY A 150 12.11 28.09 16.80
CA GLY A 150 12.80 28.45 15.56
C GLY A 150 12.40 27.62 14.33
N HIS A 151 11.37 26.77 14.42
CA HIS A 151 10.88 26.06 13.25
C HIS A 151 10.22 27.01 12.24
N ASN A 152 10.39 26.71 10.96
CA ASN A 152 9.69 27.36 9.86
C ASN A 152 8.27 26.79 9.72
N ILE A 153 7.42 27.06 10.70
CA ILE A 153 6.07 26.50 10.80
C ILE A 153 5.01 27.41 10.19
N THR A 154 4.08 26.82 9.45
CA THR A 154 2.87 27.47 8.94
C THR A 154 1.62 26.76 9.41
N LEU A 155 0.76 27.50 10.12
CA LEU A 155 -0.55 27.03 10.53
C LEU A 155 -1.56 27.33 9.42
N THR A 156 -2.02 26.28 8.73
CA THR A 156 -3.03 26.41 7.67
C THR A 156 -4.42 26.38 8.26
N ILE A 157 -5.13 27.49 8.19
CA ILE A 157 -6.49 27.64 8.74
C ILE A 157 -7.51 26.92 7.86
N GLU A 158 -8.39 26.14 8.50
CA GLU A 158 -9.49 25.45 7.82
C GLU A 158 -10.86 26.13 8.02
N GLY A 159 -10.99 27.02 9.01
CA GLY A 159 -12.20 27.77 9.33
C GLY A 159 -11.91 29.08 10.11
N LEU A 160 -12.80 30.08 10.01
CA LEU A 160 -12.58 31.41 10.62
C LEU A 160 -12.40 31.36 12.15
N ASN A 161 -13.05 30.43 12.84
CA ASN A 161 -12.87 30.23 14.28
C ASN A 161 -11.42 29.91 14.67
N GLU A 162 -10.68 29.18 13.84
CA GLU A 162 -9.26 28.91 14.07
C GLU A 162 -8.43 30.20 13.94
N LEU A 163 -8.78 31.08 13.00
CA LEU A 163 -8.13 32.38 12.84
C LEU A 163 -8.35 33.27 14.06
N GLU A 164 -9.58 33.29 14.60
CA GLU A 164 -9.88 34.02 15.84
C GLU A 164 -9.03 33.51 17.01
N ALA A 165 -8.90 32.19 17.15
CA ALA A 165 -8.07 31.57 18.17
C ALA A 165 -6.57 31.91 17.98
N ILE A 166 -6.06 31.87 16.75
CA ILE A 166 -4.68 32.29 16.42
C ILE A 166 -4.47 33.77 16.80
N ILE A 167 -5.41 34.66 16.48
CA ILE A 167 -5.32 36.08 16.83
C ILE A 167 -5.32 36.30 18.35
N ALA A 168 -6.14 35.54 19.09
CA ALA A 168 -6.18 35.62 20.55
C ALA A 168 -4.85 35.15 21.16
N ILE A 169 -4.38 33.96 20.78
CA ILE A 169 -3.11 33.39 21.27
C ILE A 169 -1.92 34.25 20.85
N ALA A 170 -1.97 34.88 19.67
CA ALA A 170 -0.93 35.82 19.23
C ALA A 170 -0.76 37.03 20.17
N LYS A 171 -1.79 37.43 20.91
CA LYS A 171 -1.69 38.51 21.90
C LYS A 171 -1.09 38.03 23.22
N GLU A 172 -1.25 36.74 23.54
CA GLU A 172 -0.79 36.12 24.79
C GLU A 172 0.65 35.61 24.69
N ARG A 173 1.09 35.18 23.51
CA ARG A 173 2.41 34.56 23.27
C ARG A 173 3.52 35.57 22.95
N PHE A 174 4.77 35.10 23.00
CA PHE A 174 5.98 35.88 22.73
C PHE A 174 6.10 36.34 21.26
N LYS A 175 7.14 37.14 20.96
CA LYS A 175 7.33 37.79 19.65
C LYS A 175 7.37 36.80 18.46
N PRO A 176 8.00 35.62 18.51
CA PRO A 176 7.92 34.66 17.42
C PRO A 176 6.46 34.25 17.20
N LYS A 177 5.99 34.41 15.97
CA LYS A 177 4.64 34.02 15.55
C LYS A 177 4.78 33.04 14.40
N PRO A 178 3.98 31.95 14.37
CA PRO A 178 3.97 31.07 13.21
C PRO A 178 3.53 31.84 11.97
N LYS A 179 3.89 31.33 10.80
CA LYS A 179 3.27 31.76 9.56
C LYS A 179 1.81 31.29 9.54
N ILE A 180 0.99 32.02 8.79
CA ILE A 180 -0.43 31.72 8.60
C ILE A 180 -0.62 31.30 7.15
N GLY A 181 -1.29 30.16 6.97
CA GLY A 181 -1.80 29.68 5.70
C GLY A 181 -3.33 29.70 5.68
N LEU A 182 -3.94 29.87 4.52
CA LEU A 182 -5.40 29.75 4.36
C LEU A 182 -5.72 28.59 3.41
N ARG A 183 -6.48 27.60 3.88
CA ARG A 183 -7.00 26.56 3.01
C ARG A 183 -8.16 27.12 2.19
N VAL A 184 -8.03 27.13 0.86
CA VAL A 184 -9.07 27.65 -0.04
C VAL A 184 -10.03 26.53 -0.42
N ARG A 185 -11.33 26.82 -0.39
CA ARG A 185 -12.36 25.89 -0.89
C ARG A 185 -12.59 26.14 -2.37
N LEU A 186 -12.23 25.16 -3.19
CA LEU A 186 -12.38 25.24 -4.64
C LEU A 186 -13.79 24.80 -5.07
N HIS A 187 -14.31 25.42 -6.12
CA HIS A 187 -15.50 24.96 -6.85
C HIS A 187 -15.19 23.70 -7.66
N SER A 188 -13.96 23.59 -8.16
CA SER A 188 -13.46 22.40 -8.85
C SER A 188 -13.30 21.20 -7.90
N THR A 189 -13.75 20.02 -8.35
CA THR A 189 -13.64 18.74 -7.62
C THR A 189 -12.55 17.86 -8.22
N GLY A 190 -11.97 16.97 -7.40
CA GLY A 190 -11.18 15.83 -7.89
C GLY A 190 -12.03 14.79 -8.63
N SER A 191 -11.39 13.77 -9.19
CA SER A 191 -12.02 12.59 -9.78
C SER A 191 -11.79 11.34 -8.91
N GLY A 192 -12.57 10.27 -9.14
CA GLY A 192 -12.36 8.96 -8.52
C GLY A 192 -12.89 8.81 -7.08
N LEU A 193 -12.47 7.72 -6.42
CA LEU A 193 -12.93 7.31 -5.08
C LEU A 193 -12.70 8.41 -4.00
N TRP A 194 -11.67 9.24 -4.19
CA TRP A 194 -11.25 10.27 -3.24
C TRP A 194 -11.82 11.68 -3.50
N ALA A 195 -12.78 11.82 -4.43
CA ALA A 195 -13.34 13.13 -4.79
C ALA A 195 -14.02 13.89 -3.64
N LYS A 196 -14.49 13.18 -2.60
CA LYS A 196 -15.17 13.76 -1.42
C LYS A 196 -14.30 14.71 -0.59
N SER A 197 -12.97 14.64 -0.73
CA SER A 197 -12.03 15.49 0.01
C SER A 197 -11.89 16.90 -0.58
N GLY A 198 -12.35 17.14 -1.81
CA GLY A 198 -12.30 18.43 -2.52
C GLY A 198 -13.69 18.97 -2.91
N GLY A 199 -13.72 20.15 -3.54
CA GLY A 199 -14.94 20.79 -4.06
C GLY A 199 -15.77 21.60 -3.07
N ILE A 200 -16.86 22.20 -3.56
CA ILE A 200 -17.68 23.18 -2.82
C ILE A 200 -18.37 22.60 -1.57
N HIS A 201 -18.59 21.28 -1.55
CA HIS A 201 -19.18 20.56 -0.41
C HIS A 201 -18.13 19.95 0.53
N SER A 202 -16.84 20.23 0.31
CA SER A 202 -15.79 19.80 1.23
C SER A 202 -16.02 20.37 2.62
N LYS A 203 -15.77 19.56 3.65
CA LYS A 203 -15.86 19.95 5.06
C LYS A 203 -14.76 20.94 5.46
N PHE A 204 -13.76 21.14 4.62
CA PHE A 204 -12.56 21.92 4.92
C PHE A 204 -12.35 23.07 3.95
N GLY A 205 -11.77 24.15 4.46
CA GLY A 205 -11.35 25.31 3.68
C GLY A 205 -12.38 26.42 3.66
N LEU A 206 -11.88 27.62 3.38
CA LEU A 206 -12.63 28.86 3.40
C LEU A 206 -13.24 29.16 2.02
N THR A 207 -14.50 29.57 2.03
CA THR A 207 -15.17 30.18 0.86
C THR A 207 -14.54 31.51 0.47
N SER A 208 -14.85 31.99 -0.73
CA SER A 208 -14.43 33.32 -1.19
C SER A 208 -14.83 34.44 -0.21
N THR A 209 -16.02 34.36 0.40
CA THR A 209 -16.47 35.33 1.41
C THR A 209 -15.63 35.26 2.68
N GLU A 210 -15.40 34.06 3.19
CA GLU A 210 -14.59 33.86 4.39
C GLU A 210 -13.11 34.21 4.15
N LEU A 211 -12.57 34.01 2.94
CA LEU A 211 -11.23 34.45 2.58
C LEU A 211 -11.09 35.98 2.65
N ILE A 212 -12.08 36.71 2.14
CA ILE A 212 -12.13 38.17 2.23
C ILE A 212 -12.20 38.60 3.71
N GLU A 213 -13.01 37.92 4.51
CA GLU A 213 -13.13 38.18 5.95
C GLU A 213 -11.83 37.89 6.70
N ALA A 214 -11.17 36.76 6.42
CA ALA A 214 -9.88 36.39 7.00
C ALA A 214 -8.82 37.47 6.74
N VAL A 215 -8.72 38.01 5.52
CA VAL A 215 -7.81 39.12 5.21
C VAL A 215 -8.15 40.37 6.02
N LYS A 216 -9.44 40.70 6.20
CA LYS A 216 -9.86 41.84 7.04
C LYS A 216 -9.49 41.64 8.51
N MET A 217 -9.69 40.43 9.04
CA MET A 217 -9.33 40.08 10.42
C MET A 217 -7.82 40.18 10.64
N LEU A 218 -7.01 39.63 9.72
CA LEU A 218 -5.55 39.71 9.76
C LEU A 218 -5.04 41.15 9.70
N LYS A 219 -5.62 41.99 8.84
CA LYS A 219 -5.33 43.44 8.79
C LYS A 219 -5.63 44.12 10.12
N LYS A 220 -6.82 43.90 10.68
CA LYS A 220 -7.24 44.49 11.96
C LYS A 220 -6.33 44.06 13.12
N ALA A 221 -5.81 42.83 13.07
CA ALA A 221 -4.93 42.26 14.09
C ALA A 221 -3.43 42.57 13.87
N ASN A 222 -3.05 43.31 12.82
CA ASN A 222 -1.66 43.52 12.40
C ASN A 222 -0.87 42.21 12.17
N LEU A 223 -1.54 41.17 11.67
CA LEU A 223 -0.96 39.86 11.35
C LEU A 223 -0.95 39.57 9.84
N LEU A 224 -1.27 40.54 8.99
CA LEU A 224 -1.29 40.32 7.53
C LEU A 224 0.09 39.91 6.99
N GLU A 225 1.17 40.39 7.59
CA GLU A 225 2.54 39.96 7.24
C GLU A 225 2.82 38.49 7.57
N ASN A 226 2.07 37.87 8.50
CA ASN A 226 2.20 36.44 8.79
C ASN A 226 1.50 35.57 7.74
N PHE A 227 0.57 36.13 6.96
CA PHE A 227 -0.12 35.40 5.90
C PHE A 227 0.79 35.22 4.69
N THR A 228 1.25 33.99 4.48
CA THR A 228 2.33 33.70 3.51
C THR A 228 1.96 32.66 2.45
N MET A 229 0.90 31.88 2.67
CA MET A 229 0.57 30.70 1.86
C MET A 229 -0.94 30.53 1.70
N ILE A 230 -1.41 30.23 0.49
CA ILE A 230 -2.70 29.54 0.34
C ILE A 230 -2.47 28.05 0.12
N HIS A 231 -3.40 27.23 0.60
CA HIS A 231 -3.36 25.78 0.45
C HIS A 231 -4.66 25.28 -0.17
N PHE A 232 -4.60 24.27 -1.03
CA PHE A 232 -5.78 23.51 -1.43
C PHE A 232 -5.44 22.03 -1.50
N HIS A 233 -6.46 21.17 -1.42
CA HIS A 233 -6.28 19.73 -1.57
C HIS A 233 -7.49 19.14 -2.30
N ILE A 234 -7.22 18.48 -3.42
CA ILE A 234 -8.27 17.90 -4.30
C ILE A 234 -8.53 16.41 -4.04
N GLY A 235 -7.72 15.76 -3.21
CA GLY A 235 -7.79 14.32 -2.89
C GLY A 235 -6.45 13.61 -3.06
N SER A 236 -6.40 12.34 -2.67
CA SER A 236 -5.27 11.43 -2.93
C SER A 236 -5.48 10.69 -4.26
N GLN A 237 -4.39 10.21 -4.87
CA GLN A 237 -4.43 9.36 -6.07
C GLN A 237 -5.33 9.93 -7.19
N ILE A 238 -5.05 11.17 -7.61
CA ILE A 238 -5.78 11.82 -8.70
C ILE A 238 -5.30 11.19 -10.00
N SER A 239 -6.12 10.31 -10.59
CA SER A 239 -5.77 9.55 -11.80
C SER A 239 -5.73 10.43 -13.06
N GLU A 240 -6.50 11.52 -13.08
CA GLU A 240 -6.68 12.39 -14.24
C GLU A 240 -5.96 13.72 -14.06
N ILE A 241 -5.21 14.19 -15.08
CA ILE A 241 -4.51 15.49 -14.99
C ILE A 241 -5.45 16.70 -15.04
N HIS A 242 -6.62 16.56 -15.70
CA HIS A 242 -7.54 17.68 -15.93
C HIS A 242 -8.15 18.29 -14.66
N PRO A 243 -8.61 17.51 -13.65
CA PRO A 243 -9.01 18.05 -12.35
C PRO A 243 -7.94 18.91 -11.68
N LEU A 244 -6.67 18.48 -11.73
CA LEU A 244 -5.55 19.26 -11.18
C LEU A 244 -5.39 20.60 -11.89
N LYS A 245 -5.43 20.60 -13.23
CA LYS A 245 -5.37 21.81 -14.06
C LYS A 245 -6.46 22.82 -13.68
N LYS A 246 -7.70 22.36 -13.53
CA LYS A 246 -8.82 23.21 -13.11
C LYS A 246 -8.59 23.83 -11.72
N ALA A 247 -8.15 23.02 -10.77
CA ALA A 247 -7.87 23.46 -9.41
C ALA A 247 -6.74 24.51 -9.35
N LEU A 248 -5.67 24.30 -10.12
CA LEU A 248 -4.56 25.24 -10.25
C LEU A 248 -4.98 26.58 -10.83
N ILE A 249 -5.83 26.57 -11.87
CA ILE A 249 -6.34 27.81 -12.46
C ILE A 249 -7.13 28.60 -11.44
N GLU A 250 -8.03 27.94 -10.71
CA GLU A 250 -8.86 28.57 -9.69
C GLU A 250 -7.99 29.11 -8.53
N ALA A 251 -7.12 28.29 -7.96
CA ALA A 251 -6.24 28.66 -6.85
C ALA A 251 -5.25 29.78 -7.24
N GLY A 252 -4.67 29.73 -8.44
CA GLY A 252 -3.77 30.77 -8.94
C GLY A 252 -4.47 32.14 -9.08
N ASN A 253 -5.74 32.15 -9.50
CA ASN A 253 -6.53 33.38 -9.52
C ASN A 253 -6.82 33.90 -8.10
N ILE A 254 -7.20 33.02 -7.17
CA ILE A 254 -7.43 33.39 -5.77
C ILE A 254 -6.16 33.99 -5.15
N TYR A 255 -5.00 33.37 -5.36
CA TYR A 255 -3.70 33.90 -4.92
C TYR A 255 -3.47 35.33 -5.42
N ALA A 256 -3.63 35.57 -6.72
CA ALA A 256 -3.39 36.89 -7.31
C ALA A 256 -4.37 37.94 -6.77
N GLU A 257 -5.65 37.61 -6.61
CA GLU A 257 -6.64 38.55 -6.06
C GLU A 257 -6.39 38.85 -4.57
N LEU A 258 -5.99 37.86 -3.76
CA LEU A 258 -5.62 38.08 -2.35
C LEU A 258 -4.40 38.99 -2.20
N ARG A 259 -3.40 38.85 -3.09
CA ARG A 259 -2.26 39.77 -3.14
C ARG A 259 -2.68 41.20 -3.47
N LYS A 260 -3.55 41.40 -4.47
CA LYS A 260 -4.12 42.72 -4.81
C LYS A 260 -4.94 43.32 -3.69
N MET A 261 -5.54 42.50 -2.83
CA MET A 261 -6.18 42.95 -1.60
C MET A 261 -5.19 43.42 -0.52
N GLY A 262 -3.89 43.38 -0.77
CA GLY A 262 -2.83 43.90 0.09
C GLY A 262 -2.08 42.84 0.90
N ALA A 263 -2.32 41.54 0.67
CA ALA A 263 -1.53 40.46 1.25
C ALA A 263 -0.15 40.35 0.55
N SER A 264 0.68 41.39 0.70
CA SER A 264 1.99 41.51 0.04
C SER A 264 2.97 40.38 0.37
N ASN A 265 2.83 39.74 1.54
CA ASN A 265 3.68 38.64 1.96
C ASN A 265 3.13 37.24 1.60
N LEU A 266 1.95 37.14 0.98
CA LEU A 266 1.42 35.90 0.43
C LEU A 266 2.27 35.48 -0.79
N LYS A 267 3.25 34.61 -0.57
CA LYS A 267 4.26 34.26 -1.58
C LYS A 267 4.19 32.81 -2.03
N ALA A 268 3.37 31.96 -1.40
CA ALA A 268 3.33 30.53 -1.70
C ALA A 268 1.93 30.03 -2.03
N ILE A 269 1.87 29.01 -2.90
CA ILE A 269 0.70 28.16 -3.11
C ILE A 269 1.10 26.72 -2.80
N ASN A 270 0.40 26.11 -1.87
CA ASN A 270 0.50 24.69 -1.55
C ASN A 270 -0.64 23.93 -2.23
N LEU A 271 -0.27 23.01 -3.11
CA LEU A 271 -1.20 22.22 -3.91
C LEU A 271 -1.75 21.00 -3.14
N GLY A 272 -1.22 20.75 -1.95
CA GLY A 272 -1.48 19.55 -1.18
C GLY A 272 -0.93 18.30 -1.88
N GLY A 273 -1.49 17.14 -1.54
CA GLY A 273 -1.20 15.88 -2.23
C GLY A 273 -1.98 15.71 -3.54
N GLY A 274 -2.02 14.48 -4.04
CA GLY A 274 -2.83 14.10 -5.20
C GLY A 274 -2.04 13.54 -6.38
N LEU A 275 -0.71 13.76 -6.41
CA LEU A 275 0.19 13.10 -7.34
C LEU A 275 0.02 11.57 -7.23
N ALA A 276 -0.46 10.96 -8.31
CA ALA A 276 -0.78 9.54 -8.37
C ALA A 276 0.45 8.68 -8.60
N ILE A 277 0.36 7.43 -8.15
CA ILE A 277 1.30 6.34 -8.45
C ILE A 277 0.68 5.40 -9.48
N GLU A 278 1.51 4.79 -10.32
CA GLU A 278 1.09 3.70 -11.19
C GLU A 278 1.12 2.39 -10.41
N TYR A 279 -0.06 1.87 -10.04
CA TYR A 279 -0.22 0.60 -9.34
C TYR A 279 -0.52 -0.56 -10.28
N SER A 280 -0.84 -0.29 -11.54
CA SER A 280 -1.29 -1.32 -12.46
C SER A 280 -0.15 -2.17 -12.99
N GLN A 281 -0.39 -3.48 -13.05
CA GLN A 281 0.48 -4.44 -13.73
C GLN A 281 0.12 -4.62 -15.20
N PHE A 282 -0.97 -4.00 -15.67
CA PHE A 282 -1.51 -4.19 -17.01
C PHE A 282 -1.60 -2.85 -17.73
N LYS A 283 -1.05 -2.81 -18.94
CA LYS A 283 -0.83 -1.55 -19.68
C LYS A 283 -2.14 -0.86 -20.03
N GLU A 284 -3.17 -1.65 -20.32
CA GLU A 284 -4.51 -1.23 -20.67
C GLU A 284 -5.27 -0.61 -19.48
N GLU A 285 -4.80 -0.85 -18.26
CA GLU A 285 -5.42 -0.40 -17.01
C GLU A 285 -4.55 0.57 -16.21
N SER A 286 -3.89 1.50 -16.89
CA SER A 286 -3.03 2.49 -16.22
C SER A 286 -3.81 3.27 -15.14
N SER A 287 -3.22 3.37 -13.95
CA SER A 287 -3.81 4.02 -12.77
C SER A 287 -3.88 5.54 -12.89
N ARG A 288 -3.14 6.12 -13.85
CA ARG A 288 -3.05 7.57 -14.08
C ARG A 288 -2.75 7.89 -15.54
N ASN A 289 -3.31 8.99 -16.05
CA ASN A 289 -3.12 9.38 -17.45
C ASN A 289 -2.04 10.43 -17.70
N TYR A 290 -1.16 10.68 -16.74
CA TYR A 290 -0.12 11.72 -16.83
C TYR A 290 1.19 11.27 -16.21
N THR A 291 2.28 11.90 -16.65
CA THR A 291 3.63 11.65 -16.13
C THR A 291 4.02 12.64 -15.02
N LEU A 292 5.07 12.36 -14.25
CA LEU A 292 5.59 13.32 -13.26
C LEU A 292 6.06 14.62 -13.94
N ASN A 293 6.67 14.52 -15.12
CA ASN A 293 7.11 15.71 -15.87
C ASN A 293 5.94 16.54 -16.38
N GLU A 294 4.87 15.90 -16.87
CA GLU A 294 3.65 16.59 -17.25
C GLU A 294 3.02 17.32 -16.05
N TYR A 295 2.89 16.63 -14.91
CA TYR A 295 2.41 17.23 -13.66
C TYR A 295 3.23 18.49 -13.29
N ALA A 296 4.56 18.38 -13.27
CA ALA A 296 5.43 19.51 -12.94
C ALA A 296 5.32 20.65 -13.96
N ASN A 297 5.27 20.33 -15.25
CA ASN A 297 5.13 21.31 -16.33
C ASN A 297 3.81 22.06 -16.23
N ASP A 298 2.70 21.36 -16.02
CA ASP A 298 1.37 21.96 -15.91
C ASP A 298 1.26 22.90 -14.71
N VAL A 299 1.79 22.49 -13.54
CA VAL A 299 1.84 23.35 -12.35
C VAL A 299 2.61 24.63 -12.63
N VAL A 300 3.84 24.51 -13.14
CA VAL A 300 4.72 25.67 -13.36
C VAL A 300 4.15 26.58 -14.43
N TYR A 301 3.73 26.03 -15.56
CA TYR A 301 3.22 26.80 -16.70
C TYR A 301 1.93 27.57 -16.34
N MET A 302 0.99 26.92 -15.63
CA MET A 302 -0.26 27.57 -15.26
C MET A 302 -0.06 28.71 -14.27
N LEU A 303 0.71 28.47 -13.20
CA LEU A 303 0.98 29.49 -12.20
C LEU A 303 1.76 30.67 -12.79
N LYS A 304 2.69 30.40 -13.73
CA LYS A 304 3.38 31.45 -14.49
C LYS A 304 2.39 32.30 -15.28
N THR A 305 1.59 31.64 -16.12
CA THR A 305 0.64 32.30 -17.02
C THR A 305 -0.32 33.21 -16.24
N ILE A 306 -0.84 32.72 -15.10
CA ILE A 306 -1.76 33.49 -14.25
C ILE A 306 -1.04 34.69 -13.63
N SER A 307 0.18 34.49 -13.13
CA SER A 307 0.98 35.56 -12.51
C SER A 307 1.31 36.67 -13.52
N GLU A 308 1.70 36.31 -14.74
CA GLU A 308 1.94 37.26 -15.85
C GLU A 308 0.67 38.01 -16.25
N GLN A 309 -0.44 37.30 -16.44
CA GLN A 309 -1.74 37.89 -16.79
C GLN A 309 -2.22 38.87 -15.73
N LYS A 310 -2.07 38.51 -14.45
CA LYS A 310 -2.52 39.32 -13.31
C LYS A 310 -1.52 40.39 -12.89
N LYS A 311 -0.31 40.40 -13.48
CA LYS A 311 0.84 41.25 -13.14
C LYS A 311 1.25 41.13 -11.67
N GLU A 312 1.21 39.92 -11.14
CA GLU A 312 1.62 39.57 -9.77
C GLU A 312 2.90 38.73 -9.78
N ILE A 313 3.52 38.59 -8.61
CA ILE A 313 4.73 37.77 -8.48
C ILE A 313 4.37 36.29 -8.59
N GLU A 314 5.23 35.54 -9.27
CA GLU A 314 5.16 34.09 -9.37
C GLU A 314 5.32 33.46 -7.97
N PRO A 315 4.35 32.66 -7.48
CA PRO A 315 4.42 32.08 -6.14
C PRO A 315 5.50 30.99 -6.00
N ASP A 316 5.99 30.80 -4.79
CA ASP A 316 6.65 29.58 -4.36
C ASP A 316 5.66 28.41 -4.45
N ILE A 317 6.09 27.30 -5.06
CA ILE A 317 5.29 26.10 -5.24
C ILE A 317 5.56 25.15 -4.08
N PHE A 318 4.49 24.71 -3.41
CA PHE A 318 4.53 23.68 -2.39
C PHE A 318 3.69 22.47 -2.81
N ILE A 319 4.20 21.26 -2.60
CA ILE A 319 3.45 20.02 -2.80
C ILE A 319 3.56 19.12 -1.57
N GLU A 320 2.51 18.34 -1.31
CA GLU A 320 2.41 17.37 -0.20
C GLU A 320 2.24 15.94 -0.76
N SER A 321 3.11 15.55 -1.69
CA SER A 321 2.97 14.29 -2.47
C SER A 321 3.44 13.04 -1.71
N GLY A 322 2.82 12.77 -0.54
CA GLY A 322 3.26 11.70 0.35
C GLY A 322 3.16 10.30 -0.23
N ARG A 323 2.02 9.95 -0.86
CA ARG A 323 1.83 8.62 -1.50
C ARG A 323 2.93 8.34 -2.53
N TYR A 324 3.30 9.35 -3.32
CA TYR A 324 4.31 9.21 -4.35
C TYR A 324 5.70 8.88 -3.77
N ILE A 325 6.10 9.57 -2.70
CA ILE A 325 7.38 9.33 -2.04
C ILE A 325 7.42 7.98 -1.33
N ALA A 326 6.33 7.60 -0.65
CA ALA A 326 6.32 6.44 0.23
C ALA A 326 6.00 5.12 -0.47
N ALA A 327 5.20 5.10 -1.54
CA ALA A 327 4.65 3.83 -2.06
C ALA A 327 5.73 2.78 -2.38
N SER A 328 6.74 3.13 -3.19
CA SER A 328 7.71 2.15 -3.69
C SER A 328 8.76 1.71 -2.67
N HIS A 329 8.88 2.37 -1.52
CA HIS A 329 9.99 2.10 -0.60
C HIS A 329 9.85 0.79 0.18
N ALA A 330 8.63 0.26 0.31
CA ALA A 330 8.37 -0.95 1.06
C ALA A 330 7.80 -2.05 0.17
N LEU A 331 8.20 -3.28 0.49
CA LEU A 331 7.76 -4.52 -0.12
C LEU A 331 7.32 -5.46 1.00
N LEU A 332 6.12 -6.01 0.88
CA LEU A 332 5.70 -7.14 1.72
C LEU A 332 6.06 -8.44 1.01
N VAL A 333 6.75 -9.34 1.69
CA VAL A 333 7.07 -10.68 1.22
C VAL A 333 6.33 -11.69 2.08
N ALA A 334 5.61 -12.62 1.46
CA ALA A 334 4.94 -13.71 2.16
C ALA A 334 5.30 -15.06 1.51
N PRO A 335 5.67 -16.08 2.30
CA PRO A 335 5.80 -17.44 1.79
C PRO A 335 4.42 -18.03 1.48
N VAL A 336 4.36 -18.82 0.42
CA VAL A 336 3.23 -19.71 0.13
C VAL A 336 3.35 -20.95 1.00
N LEU A 337 2.30 -21.23 1.78
CA LEU A 337 2.22 -22.38 2.68
C LEU A 337 1.69 -23.61 1.97
N GLU A 338 0.72 -23.42 1.09
CA GLU A 338 -0.04 -24.52 0.48
C GLU A 338 -0.65 -24.07 -0.86
N LEU A 339 -0.72 -25.02 -1.81
CA LEU A 339 -1.55 -24.92 -3.00
C LEU A 339 -2.70 -25.91 -2.85
N PHE A 340 -3.94 -25.43 -2.79
CA PHE A 340 -5.09 -26.30 -2.51
C PHE A 340 -5.33 -27.36 -3.59
N SER A 341 -4.76 -27.25 -4.79
CA SER A 341 -4.90 -28.31 -5.79
C SER A 341 -3.91 -29.46 -5.67
N GLN A 342 -2.90 -29.36 -4.80
CA GLN A 342 -1.99 -30.48 -4.52
C GLN A 342 -2.74 -31.72 -3.99
N GLU A 343 -3.96 -31.53 -3.48
CA GLU A 343 -4.84 -32.61 -3.06
C GLU A 343 -5.43 -33.46 -4.20
N TYR A 344 -5.36 -33.02 -5.46
CA TYR A 344 -5.98 -33.70 -6.61
C TYR A 344 -4.94 -34.34 -7.54
N THR A 345 -4.38 -35.46 -7.09
CA THR A 345 -3.42 -36.26 -7.84
C THR A 345 -4.02 -37.59 -8.28
N GLU A 346 -3.42 -38.27 -9.27
CA GLU A 346 -3.85 -39.62 -9.67
C GLU A 346 -3.83 -40.61 -8.48
N GLU A 347 -2.92 -40.41 -7.51
CA GLU A 347 -2.78 -41.25 -6.32
C GLU A 347 -3.99 -41.16 -5.37
N LYS A 348 -4.78 -40.08 -5.47
CA LYS A 348 -5.96 -39.84 -4.63
C LYS A 348 -7.22 -40.46 -5.21
N LEU A 349 -7.17 -40.96 -6.45
CA LEU A 349 -8.28 -41.68 -7.06
C LEU A 349 -8.52 -43.01 -6.34
N ASN A 350 -9.72 -43.18 -5.81
CA ASN A 350 -10.16 -44.42 -5.17
C ASN A 350 -11.20 -45.12 -6.06
N LEU A 351 -10.74 -45.62 -7.21
CA LEU A 351 -11.61 -46.29 -8.18
C LEU A 351 -12.02 -47.67 -7.65
N LYS A 352 -13.33 -47.84 -7.46
CA LYS A 352 -13.93 -49.11 -7.03
C LYS A 352 -13.93 -50.11 -8.19
N LYS A 353 -14.25 -51.37 -7.89
CA LYS A 353 -14.50 -52.40 -8.92
C LYS A 353 -15.68 -52.02 -9.82
N ASN A 354 -16.73 -51.42 -9.23
CA ASN A 354 -17.91 -50.95 -9.94
C ASN A 354 -18.13 -49.48 -9.54
N ASN A 355 -17.69 -48.55 -10.38
CA ASN A 355 -18.03 -47.12 -10.23
C ASN A 355 -19.28 -46.80 -11.07
N PRO A 356 -20.01 -45.72 -10.78
CA PRO A 356 -21.03 -45.19 -11.68
C PRO A 356 -20.46 -44.96 -13.09
N ASN A 357 -21.30 -45.10 -14.12
CA ASN A 357 -20.88 -44.91 -15.51
C ASN A 357 -20.23 -43.54 -15.73
N LEU A 358 -20.77 -42.49 -15.11
CA LEU A 358 -20.23 -41.12 -15.18
C LEU A 358 -18.76 -41.03 -14.69
N ILE A 359 -18.36 -41.81 -13.68
CA ILE A 359 -16.95 -41.86 -13.23
C ILE A 359 -16.09 -42.60 -14.26
N THR A 360 -16.62 -43.67 -14.84
CA THR A 360 -15.92 -44.40 -15.91
C THR A 360 -15.69 -43.50 -17.13
N GLU A 361 -16.70 -42.73 -17.53
CA GLU A 361 -16.63 -41.72 -18.60
C GLU A 361 -15.59 -40.64 -18.28
N LEU A 362 -15.56 -40.11 -17.05
CA LEU A 362 -14.52 -39.16 -16.62
C LEU A 362 -13.11 -39.76 -16.70
N VAL A 363 -12.91 -41.03 -16.32
CA VAL A 363 -11.62 -41.71 -16.48
C VAL A 363 -11.22 -41.84 -17.96
N ASP A 364 -12.19 -42.14 -18.82
CA ASP A 364 -11.96 -42.26 -20.26
C ASP A 364 -11.59 -40.92 -20.88
N LEU A 365 -12.30 -39.84 -20.52
CA LEU A 365 -11.95 -38.47 -20.91
C LEU A 365 -10.52 -38.13 -20.48
N TYR A 366 -10.16 -38.43 -19.23
CA TYR A 366 -8.83 -38.15 -18.69
C TYR A 366 -7.70 -38.88 -19.43
N LYS A 367 -7.92 -40.12 -19.85
CA LYS A 367 -6.94 -40.93 -20.57
C LYS A 367 -6.82 -40.56 -22.05
N SER A 368 -7.90 -40.07 -22.66
CA SER A 368 -7.99 -39.84 -24.10
C SER A 368 -7.89 -38.37 -24.52
N ILE A 369 -7.74 -37.45 -23.56
CA ILE A 369 -7.54 -36.02 -23.84
C ILE A 369 -6.28 -35.76 -24.67
N LYS A 370 -6.44 -34.95 -25.71
CA LYS A 370 -5.40 -34.53 -26.66
C LYS A 370 -5.71 -33.12 -27.17
N PRO A 371 -4.76 -32.41 -27.81
CA PRO A 371 -4.98 -31.01 -28.22
C PRO A 371 -6.22 -30.77 -29.09
N SER A 372 -6.65 -31.74 -29.90
CA SER A 372 -7.80 -31.58 -30.80
C SER A 372 -9.16 -31.64 -30.10
N ASN A 373 -9.26 -32.27 -28.93
CA ASN A 373 -10.51 -32.46 -28.17
C ASN A 373 -10.44 -31.87 -26.75
N ALA A 374 -9.37 -31.16 -26.41
CA ALA A 374 -9.14 -30.67 -25.05
C ALA A 374 -10.25 -29.76 -24.53
N LEU A 375 -10.82 -28.89 -25.38
CA LEU A 375 -11.94 -28.02 -24.98
C LEU A 375 -13.26 -28.79 -24.84
N GLU A 376 -13.53 -29.71 -25.76
CA GLU A 376 -14.73 -30.58 -25.71
C GLU A 376 -14.73 -31.43 -24.44
N TYR A 377 -13.62 -32.13 -24.17
CA TYR A 377 -13.49 -33.01 -23.01
C TYR A 377 -13.54 -32.27 -21.68
N LEU A 378 -13.17 -30.99 -21.68
CA LEU A 378 -13.29 -30.15 -20.51
C LEU A 378 -14.75 -29.81 -20.22
N HIS A 379 -15.53 -29.44 -21.25
CA HIS A 379 -16.97 -29.23 -21.09
C HIS A 379 -17.68 -30.50 -20.63
N ASP A 380 -17.34 -31.65 -21.23
CA ASP A 380 -17.92 -32.94 -20.85
C ASP A 380 -17.57 -33.30 -19.39
N ALA A 381 -16.32 -33.08 -18.98
CA ALA A 381 -15.89 -33.33 -17.61
C ALA A 381 -16.62 -32.46 -16.59
N ILE A 382 -16.82 -31.17 -16.88
CA ILE A 382 -17.59 -30.25 -16.03
C ILE A 382 -19.03 -30.79 -15.89
N HIS A 383 -19.69 -31.09 -17.01
CA HIS A 383 -21.08 -31.58 -17.02
C HIS A 383 -21.24 -32.93 -16.29
N HIS A 384 -20.32 -33.88 -16.48
CA HIS A 384 -20.34 -35.16 -15.77
C HIS A 384 -20.14 -34.97 -14.25
N THR A 385 -19.30 -34.01 -13.86
CA THR A 385 -19.08 -33.68 -12.44
C THR A 385 -20.32 -33.05 -11.82
N GLU A 386 -20.97 -32.09 -12.49
CA GLU A 386 -22.26 -31.53 -12.05
C GLU A 386 -23.34 -32.60 -11.91
N SER A 387 -23.36 -33.57 -12.83
CA SER A 387 -24.27 -34.71 -12.76
C SER A 387 -23.98 -35.59 -11.53
N ILE A 388 -22.70 -35.86 -11.23
CA ILE A 388 -22.30 -36.59 -10.02
C ILE A 388 -22.67 -35.82 -8.75
N LEU A 389 -22.46 -34.50 -8.70
CA LEU A 389 -22.84 -33.67 -7.55
C LEU A 389 -24.36 -33.68 -7.33
N THR A 390 -25.14 -33.57 -8.40
CA THR A 390 -26.61 -33.69 -8.33
C THR A 390 -27.02 -35.07 -7.81
N LEU A 391 -26.40 -36.14 -8.30
CA LEU A 391 -26.69 -37.49 -7.82
C LEU A 391 -26.27 -37.69 -6.35
N PHE A 392 -25.20 -37.02 -5.91
CA PHE A 392 -24.74 -37.05 -4.52
C PHE A 392 -25.76 -36.39 -3.60
N ASP A 393 -26.28 -35.21 -3.98
CA ASP A 393 -27.32 -34.50 -3.24
C ASP A 393 -28.62 -35.30 -3.13
N LEU A 394 -28.91 -36.13 -4.13
CA LEU A 394 -30.06 -37.04 -4.15
C LEU A 394 -29.78 -38.39 -3.47
N GLY A 395 -28.55 -38.65 -3.02
CA GLY A 395 -28.15 -39.89 -2.33
C GLY A 395 -27.95 -41.11 -3.24
N TYR A 396 -27.74 -40.92 -4.54
CA TYR A 396 -27.52 -42.01 -5.52
C TYR A 396 -26.06 -42.44 -5.67
N VAL A 397 -25.11 -41.59 -5.28
CA VAL A 397 -23.67 -41.89 -5.29
C VAL A 397 -23.07 -41.57 -3.91
N ASP A 398 -21.94 -42.19 -3.59
CA ASP A 398 -21.30 -41.99 -2.29
C ASP A 398 -20.19 -40.92 -2.33
N LEU A 399 -19.60 -40.66 -1.17
CA LEU A 399 -18.53 -39.66 -1.03
C LEU A 399 -17.27 -40.02 -1.83
N GLN A 400 -16.99 -41.31 -2.04
CA GLN A 400 -15.84 -41.74 -2.85
C GLN A 400 -16.07 -41.46 -4.33
N ASP A 401 -17.31 -41.64 -4.82
CA ASP A 401 -17.66 -41.28 -6.20
C ASP A 401 -17.57 -39.77 -6.44
N ARG A 402 -18.12 -38.98 -5.50
CA ARG A 402 -17.98 -37.51 -5.52
C ARG A 402 -16.51 -37.08 -5.55
N SER A 403 -15.69 -37.62 -4.64
CA SER A 403 -14.25 -37.34 -4.58
C SER A 403 -13.54 -37.71 -5.88
N ASN A 404 -13.82 -38.89 -6.45
CA ASN A 404 -13.25 -39.29 -7.74
C ASN A 404 -13.63 -38.32 -8.87
N ALA A 405 -14.86 -37.82 -8.91
CA ALA A 405 -15.29 -36.84 -9.92
C ALA A 405 -14.55 -35.50 -9.76
N GLU A 406 -14.45 -34.98 -8.53
CA GLU A 406 -13.71 -33.74 -8.23
C GLU A 406 -12.22 -33.86 -8.62
N VAL A 407 -11.56 -34.99 -8.27
CA VAL A 407 -10.17 -35.27 -8.66
C VAL A 407 -10.02 -35.39 -10.18
N LEU A 408 -10.89 -36.15 -10.86
CA LEU A 408 -10.82 -36.33 -12.31
C LEU A 408 -11.05 -35.02 -13.05
N LEU A 409 -12.03 -34.21 -12.64
CA LEU A 409 -12.27 -32.90 -13.22
C LEU A 409 -11.01 -32.04 -13.13
N ARG A 410 -10.37 -31.97 -11.96
CA ARG A 410 -9.15 -31.17 -11.78
C ARG A 410 -8.00 -31.67 -12.67
N LEU A 411 -7.80 -32.98 -12.73
CA LEU A 411 -6.76 -33.60 -13.56
C LEU A 411 -6.99 -33.36 -15.06
N ILE A 412 -8.24 -33.46 -15.53
CA ILE A 412 -8.65 -33.17 -16.91
C ILE A 412 -8.42 -31.68 -17.21
N SER A 413 -8.89 -30.80 -16.34
CA SER A 413 -8.72 -29.35 -16.47
C SER A 413 -7.25 -28.93 -16.56
N LYS A 414 -6.38 -29.47 -15.70
CA LYS A 414 -4.94 -29.21 -15.74
C LYS A 414 -4.32 -29.65 -17.07
N LYS A 415 -4.63 -30.86 -17.57
CA LYS A 415 -4.17 -31.32 -18.90
C LYS A 415 -4.72 -30.46 -20.03
N ALA A 416 -6.00 -30.07 -19.97
CA ALA A 416 -6.66 -29.27 -20.99
C ALA A 416 -6.04 -27.87 -21.12
N VAL A 417 -5.84 -27.15 -20.01
CA VAL A 417 -5.23 -25.82 -20.00
C VAL A 417 -3.83 -25.84 -20.62
N VAL A 418 -3.01 -26.84 -20.27
CA VAL A 418 -1.66 -27.02 -20.84
C VAL A 418 -1.72 -27.27 -22.36
N MET A 419 -2.68 -28.07 -22.82
CA MET A 419 -2.82 -28.41 -24.26
C MET A 419 -3.41 -27.28 -25.11
N LEU A 420 -4.35 -26.50 -24.56
CA LEU A 420 -5.01 -25.40 -25.26
C LEU A 420 -4.08 -24.18 -25.37
N GLY A 421 -3.25 -23.93 -24.34
CA GLY A 421 -2.39 -22.75 -24.25
C GLY A 421 -3.15 -21.43 -24.41
N ASN A 422 -2.44 -20.32 -24.63
CA ASN A 422 -3.06 -18.99 -24.87
C ASN A 422 -3.56 -18.82 -26.32
N LYS A 423 -3.69 -19.90 -27.11
CA LYS A 423 -3.95 -19.80 -28.56
C LYS A 423 -5.41 -19.55 -28.92
N SER A 424 -6.29 -19.53 -27.93
CA SER A 424 -7.71 -19.30 -28.16
C SER A 424 -8.18 -18.17 -27.23
N ASN A 425 -8.29 -16.97 -27.80
CA ASN A 425 -9.13 -15.88 -27.29
C ASN A 425 -10.62 -16.28 -27.41
N SER A 426 -11.00 -17.45 -26.91
CA SER A 426 -12.40 -17.83 -26.75
C SER A 426 -12.82 -17.44 -25.35
N SER A 427 -13.98 -16.78 -25.22
CA SER A 427 -14.63 -16.47 -23.94
C SER A 427 -14.76 -17.70 -23.02
N ASP A 428 -14.75 -18.89 -23.60
CA ASP A 428 -14.91 -20.15 -22.88
C ASP A 428 -13.65 -20.56 -22.12
N LEU A 429 -12.45 -20.36 -22.70
CA LEU A 429 -11.19 -20.62 -22.00
C LEU A 429 -11.02 -19.74 -20.78
N THR A 430 -11.48 -18.50 -20.87
CA THR A 430 -11.41 -17.52 -19.80
C THR A 430 -12.32 -17.90 -18.62
N LYS A 431 -13.56 -18.32 -18.90
CA LYS A 431 -14.48 -18.85 -17.88
C LYS A 431 -13.92 -20.11 -17.22
N ILE A 432 -13.35 -20.99 -18.02
CA ILE A 432 -12.70 -22.22 -17.54
C ILE A 432 -11.50 -21.89 -16.66
N GLN A 433 -10.64 -20.94 -17.03
CA GLN A 433 -9.50 -20.53 -16.20
C GLN A 433 -9.93 -20.02 -14.82
N LYS A 434 -11.08 -19.34 -14.75
CA LYS A 434 -11.71 -18.91 -13.50
C LYS A 434 -12.20 -20.07 -12.64
N GLU A 435 -12.77 -21.10 -13.25
CA GLU A 435 -13.19 -22.32 -12.56
C GLU A 435 -12.01 -23.21 -12.13
N VAL A 436 -10.90 -23.15 -12.88
CA VAL A 436 -9.68 -23.97 -12.70
C VAL A 436 -8.61 -23.21 -11.92
N GLN A 437 -8.91 -22.03 -11.37
CA GLN A 437 -7.94 -21.26 -10.59
C GLN A 437 -7.34 -22.09 -9.45
N GLU A 438 -6.05 -21.86 -9.22
CA GLU A 438 -5.27 -22.40 -8.12
C GLU A 438 -5.35 -21.44 -6.94
N ARG A 439 -5.58 -21.97 -5.74
CA ARG A 439 -5.63 -21.15 -4.53
C ARG A 439 -4.29 -21.30 -3.82
N TYR A 440 -3.56 -20.20 -3.74
CA TYR A 440 -2.29 -20.11 -3.03
C TYR A 440 -2.57 -19.57 -1.65
N LEU A 441 -2.37 -20.39 -0.60
CA LEU A 441 -2.46 -19.94 0.78
C LEU A 441 -1.14 -19.29 1.17
N LEU A 442 -1.14 -17.99 1.44
CA LEU A 442 0.05 -17.24 1.82
C LEU A 442 0.03 -16.92 3.30
N ASN A 443 1.19 -17.03 3.93
CA ASN A 443 1.35 -16.69 5.34
C ASN A 443 1.42 -15.17 5.56
N PHE A 444 0.28 -14.50 5.50
CA PHE A 444 0.12 -13.09 5.83
C PHE A 444 -1.34 -12.76 6.13
N SER A 445 -1.63 -11.48 6.42
CA SER A 445 -3.00 -10.99 6.51
C SER A 445 -3.20 -9.77 5.60
N ILE A 446 -4.22 -9.83 4.75
CA ILE A 446 -4.66 -8.73 3.88
C ILE A 446 -5.17 -7.57 4.71
N PHE A 447 -5.94 -7.83 5.76
CA PHE A 447 -6.46 -6.78 6.65
C PHE A 447 -5.34 -6.01 7.36
N GLN A 448 -4.26 -6.70 7.74
CA GLN A 448 -3.12 -6.09 8.41
C GLN A 448 -2.17 -5.38 7.43
N SER A 449 -1.85 -6.00 6.29
CA SER A 449 -0.78 -5.52 5.42
C SER A 449 -1.26 -4.85 4.13
N LEU A 450 -2.52 -5.08 3.74
CA LEU A 450 -3.14 -4.55 2.52
C LEU A 450 -4.55 -3.95 2.76
N PRO A 451 -4.78 -3.11 3.78
CA PRO A 451 -6.12 -2.63 4.12
C PRO A 451 -6.81 -1.83 2.99
N ASP A 452 -6.06 -1.06 2.19
CA ASP A 452 -6.62 -0.35 1.03
C ASP A 452 -7.17 -1.32 -0.04
N PHE A 453 -6.66 -2.55 -0.14
CA PHE A 453 -7.23 -3.57 -1.03
C PHE A 453 -8.64 -3.94 -0.57
N TRP A 454 -8.80 -4.27 0.70
CA TRP A 454 -10.11 -4.61 1.26
C TRP A 454 -11.08 -3.43 1.22
N GLY A 455 -10.66 -2.28 1.76
CA GLY A 455 -11.53 -1.11 2.00
C GLY A 455 -11.81 -0.25 0.77
N LEU A 456 -10.87 -0.16 -0.17
CA LEU A 456 -10.96 0.73 -1.34
C LEU A 456 -10.82 0.01 -2.69
N LYS A 457 -10.65 -1.31 -2.69
CA LYS A 457 -10.37 -2.12 -3.90
C LYS A 457 -9.11 -1.64 -4.63
N GLN A 458 -8.13 -1.14 -3.89
CA GLN A 458 -6.82 -0.77 -4.42
C GLN A 458 -6.03 -2.02 -4.76
N ASN A 459 -5.63 -2.18 -6.02
CA ASN A 459 -4.73 -3.25 -6.43
C ASN A 459 -3.28 -2.90 -6.14
N PHE A 460 -2.47 -3.92 -5.85
CA PHE A 460 -1.03 -3.81 -5.63
C PHE A 460 -0.33 -4.77 -6.59
N PRO A 461 0.84 -4.40 -7.15
CA PRO A 461 1.58 -5.33 -7.97
C PRO A 461 2.04 -6.56 -7.17
N ILE A 462 1.79 -7.75 -7.72
CA ILE A 462 2.15 -9.03 -7.13
C ILE A 462 3.02 -9.81 -8.12
N MET A 463 4.14 -10.35 -7.64
CA MET A 463 4.96 -11.27 -8.43
C MET A 463 5.77 -12.24 -7.56
N PRO A 464 6.14 -13.41 -8.08
CA PRO A 464 7.14 -14.28 -7.47
C PRO A 464 8.48 -13.59 -7.30
N LEU A 465 9.23 -13.96 -6.26
CA LEU A 465 10.57 -13.41 -6.06
C LEU A 465 11.64 -14.09 -6.94
N ASP A 466 11.39 -15.31 -7.39
CA ASP A 466 12.24 -16.12 -8.26
C ASP A 466 11.43 -16.91 -9.30
N ARG A 467 12.10 -17.79 -10.07
CA ARG A 467 11.54 -18.59 -11.17
C ARG A 467 10.98 -17.76 -12.33
N LEU A 468 11.37 -16.49 -12.45
CA LEU A 468 10.86 -15.57 -13.48
C LEU A 468 11.43 -15.84 -14.89
N ASP A 469 12.42 -16.73 -14.99
CA ASP A 469 12.92 -17.33 -16.23
C ASP A 469 12.01 -18.47 -16.73
N GLU A 470 11.22 -19.06 -15.84
CA GLU A 470 10.17 -20.02 -16.15
C GLU A 470 8.88 -19.30 -16.59
N ARG A 471 7.99 -20.03 -17.27
CA ARG A 471 6.69 -19.47 -17.67
C ARG A 471 5.65 -19.86 -16.63
N PRO A 472 4.98 -18.91 -15.95
CA PRO A 472 3.85 -19.24 -15.09
C PRO A 472 2.66 -19.72 -15.93
N THR A 473 1.94 -20.72 -15.41
CA THR A 473 0.89 -21.43 -16.16
C THR A 473 -0.43 -21.55 -15.40
N LEU A 474 -0.45 -21.30 -14.09
CA LEU A 474 -1.62 -21.50 -13.25
C LEU A 474 -2.30 -20.16 -12.94
N PRO A 475 -3.57 -19.96 -13.33
CA PRO A 475 -4.40 -18.87 -12.82
C PRO A 475 -4.44 -18.91 -11.31
N ALA A 476 -4.10 -17.81 -10.65
CA ALA A 476 -3.90 -17.78 -9.21
C ALA A 476 -4.92 -16.89 -8.51
N SER A 477 -5.58 -17.45 -7.50
CA SER A 477 -6.20 -16.69 -6.43
C SER A 477 -5.32 -16.77 -5.19
N ILE A 478 -5.09 -15.64 -4.54
CA ILE A 478 -4.25 -15.54 -3.35
C ILE A 478 -5.16 -15.49 -2.14
N TRP A 479 -5.00 -16.43 -1.23
CA TRP A 479 -5.70 -16.48 0.05
C TRP A 479 -4.73 -16.13 1.15
N ASP A 480 -5.17 -15.30 2.09
CA ASP A 480 -4.44 -15.08 3.34
C ASP A 480 -4.81 -16.17 4.37
N ILE A 481 -4.16 -16.19 5.54
CA ILE A 481 -4.41 -17.22 6.57
C ILE A 481 -5.54 -16.86 7.53
N THR A 482 -6.33 -15.83 7.23
CA THR A 482 -7.46 -15.45 8.08
C THR A 482 -8.64 -16.40 7.86
N CYS A 483 -9.51 -16.50 8.87
CA CYS A 483 -10.76 -17.27 8.74
C CYS A 483 -11.86 -16.52 7.98
N ASP A 484 -11.58 -15.30 7.51
CA ASP A 484 -12.55 -14.45 6.82
C ASP A 484 -12.43 -14.65 5.30
N SER A 485 -13.55 -14.91 4.64
CA SER A 485 -13.60 -15.10 3.18
C SER A 485 -13.22 -13.84 2.39
N ASP A 486 -13.28 -12.65 3.00
CA ASP A 486 -12.80 -11.40 2.38
C ASP A 486 -11.26 -11.34 2.34
N GLY A 487 -10.56 -12.25 3.04
CA GLY A 487 -9.12 -12.47 3.01
C GLY A 487 -8.61 -13.11 1.71
N GLU A 488 -9.15 -12.69 0.56
CA GLU A 488 -8.81 -13.24 -0.76
C GLU A 488 -8.57 -12.12 -1.80
N ILE A 489 -7.49 -12.29 -2.59
CA ILE A 489 -7.30 -11.62 -3.88
C ILE A 489 -7.68 -12.62 -4.97
N SER A 490 -8.93 -12.55 -5.43
CA SER A 490 -9.45 -13.45 -6.46
C SER A 490 -8.79 -13.18 -7.81
N TYR A 491 -8.64 -14.24 -8.60
CA TYR A 491 -8.27 -14.13 -10.01
C TYR A 491 -9.31 -13.31 -10.80
N ASP A 492 -8.85 -12.33 -11.56
CA ASP A 492 -9.67 -11.50 -12.45
C ASP A 492 -9.06 -11.51 -13.85
N ASP A 493 -9.69 -12.22 -14.79
CA ASP A 493 -9.21 -12.41 -16.15
C ASP A 493 -9.19 -11.12 -16.99
N GLU A 494 -10.02 -10.14 -16.65
CA GLU A 494 -10.13 -8.89 -17.39
C GLU A 494 -9.15 -7.85 -16.86
N LYS A 495 -9.00 -7.77 -15.53
CA LYS A 495 -8.28 -6.68 -14.85
C LYS A 495 -6.97 -7.09 -14.20
N ASN A 496 -6.89 -8.34 -13.73
CA ASN A 496 -5.73 -8.84 -13.00
C ASN A 496 -5.48 -10.35 -13.23
N PRO A 497 -5.13 -10.77 -14.46
CA PRO A 497 -4.92 -12.18 -14.78
C PRO A 497 -3.58 -12.67 -14.22
N LEU A 498 -3.50 -12.84 -12.90
CA LEU A 498 -2.31 -13.30 -12.20
C LEU A 498 -2.09 -14.79 -12.50
N LEU A 499 -0.96 -15.08 -13.15
CA LEU A 499 -0.49 -16.44 -13.38
C LEU A 499 0.74 -16.72 -12.51
N LEU A 500 0.76 -17.87 -11.83
CA LEU A 500 1.88 -18.32 -11.00
C LEU A 500 2.42 -19.69 -11.47
N HIS A 501 3.57 -20.06 -10.92
CA HIS A 501 4.26 -21.32 -11.21
C HIS A 501 3.61 -22.50 -10.45
N ASP A 502 3.60 -23.67 -11.07
CA ASP A 502 3.20 -24.93 -10.45
C ASP A 502 4.37 -25.44 -9.58
N VAL A 503 4.30 -25.18 -8.26
CA VAL A 503 5.36 -25.49 -7.29
C VAL A 503 4.91 -26.52 -6.27
N ASP A 504 5.88 -27.26 -5.74
CA ASP A 504 5.67 -28.20 -4.65
C ASP A 504 6.21 -27.62 -3.34
N VAL A 505 5.33 -26.93 -2.60
CA VAL A 505 5.65 -26.26 -1.33
C VAL A 505 6.19 -27.20 -0.24
N GLU A 506 6.01 -28.53 -0.35
CA GLU A 506 6.64 -29.49 0.56
C GLU A 506 8.14 -29.66 0.26
N LYS A 507 8.56 -29.43 -0.98
CA LYS A 507 9.93 -29.63 -1.45
C LYS A 507 10.73 -28.34 -1.58
N GLU A 508 10.06 -27.22 -1.81
CA GLU A 508 10.69 -25.95 -2.06
C GLU A 508 9.90 -24.78 -1.47
N ASP A 509 10.62 -23.74 -1.06
CA ASP A 509 10.00 -22.48 -0.65
C ASP A 509 9.60 -21.67 -1.88
N TYR A 510 8.40 -21.09 -1.85
CA TYR A 510 7.91 -20.19 -2.88
C TYR A 510 7.39 -18.91 -2.25
N PHE A 511 7.91 -17.76 -2.68
CA PHE A 511 7.61 -16.46 -2.08
C PHE A 511 6.94 -15.53 -3.08
N LEU A 512 5.93 -14.81 -2.60
CA LEU A 512 5.28 -13.74 -3.34
C LEU A 512 5.63 -12.39 -2.70
N GLY A 513 5.99 -11.43 -3.56
CA GLY A 513 6.21 -10.04 -3.21
C GLY A 513 5.00 -9.19 -3.59
N PHE A 514 4.55 -8.35 -2.65
CA PHE A 514 3.56 -7.31 -2.85
C PHE A 514 4.24 -5.95 -2.82
N PHE A 515 4.22 -5.26 -3.95
CA PHE A 515 4.97 -4.03 -4.17
C PHE A 515 4.10 -2.81 -4.00
N LEU A 516 4.74 -1.65 -3.85
CA LEU A 516 4.08 -0.35 -3.71
C LEU A 516 3.21 -0.22 -2.44
N VAL A 517 3.50 -1.02 -1.41
CA VAL A 517 2.75 -1.08 -0.15
C VAL A 517 3.20 -0.06 0.90
N GLY A 518 4.21 0.77 0.62
CA GLY A 518 4.81 1.66 1.62
C GLY A 518 4.00 2.90 2.01
N ALA A 519 2.84 3.14 1.37
CA ALA A 519 1.97 4.29 1.64
C ALA A 519 0.62 3.81 2.17
N TYR A 520 0.17 4.38 3.31
CA TYR A 520 -1.08 4.10 4.02
C TYR A 520 -1.22 2.71 4.66
N GLN A 521 -0.68 1.67 4.05
CA GLN A 521 -0.97 0.28 4.44
C GLN A 521 -0.66 -0.01 5.91
N GLU A 522 0.55 0.33 6.38
CA GLU A 522 1.00 0.09 7.75
C GLU A 522 0.21 0.91 8.79
N VAL A 523 -0.27 2.09 8.41
CA VAL A 523 -0.96 3.04 9.29
C VAL A 523 -2.42 2.64 9.50
N ILE A 524 -3.02 2.02 8.47
CA ILE A 524 -4.43 1.60 8.47
C ILE A 524 -4.56 0.10 8.81
N GLY A 525 -3.43 -0.63 8.88
CA GLY A 525 -3.39 -2.07 9.13
C GLY A 525 -4.23 -2.48 10.32
N MET A 526 -5.19 -3.37 10.06
CA MET A 526 -6.12 -3.88 11.06
C MET A 526 -5.62 -5.22 11.59
N LYS A 527 -5.54 -5.36 12.91
CA LYS A 527 -5.13 -6.59 13.61
C LYS A 527 -6.23 -7.68 13.61
N HIS A 528 -6.83 -7.97 12.45
CA HIS A 528 -7.89 -8.98 12.32
C HIS A 528 -7.35 -10.37 12.68
N ASN A 529 -8.13 -11.16 13.42
CA ASN A 529 -7.70 -12.43 14.01
C ASN A 529 -6.39 -12.36 14.81
N LEU A 530 -6.09 -11.19 15.39
CA LEU A 530 -4.90 -10.95 16.19
C LEU A 530 -3.58 -11.03 15.41
N PHE A 531 -3.62 -11.04 14.07
CA PHE A 531 -2.41 -10.94 13.27
C PHE A 531 -1.88 -9.50 13.28
N THR A 532 -0.71 -9.30 13.88
CA THR A 532 -0.08 -7.99 14.02
C THR A 532 0.86 -7.63 12.90
N HIS A 533 1.43 -6.42 12.97
CA HIS A 533 2.41 -5.96 12.01
C HIS A 533 3.52 -7.01 11.78
N PRO A 534 3.81 -7.40 10.53
CA PRO A 534 4.83 -8.40 10.24
C PRO A 534 6.21 -7.94 10.67
N THR A 535 7.15 -8.87 10.78
CA THR A 535 8.56 -8.55 11.00
C THR A 535 9.04 -7.58 9.91
N GLU A 536 9.68 -6.49 10.30
CA GLU A 536 10.18 -5.48 9.36
C GLU A 536 11.69 -5.34 9.39
N ALA A 537 12.28 -5.02 8.24
CA ALA A 537 13.72 -4.83 8.11
C ALA A 537 14.03 -3.66 7.18
N THR A 538 15.09 -2.91 7.49
CA THR A 538 15.64 -1.89 6.59
C THR A 538 16.85 -2.44 5.84
N VAL A 539 16.81 -2.42 4.51
CA VAL A 539 17.87 -2.91 3.64
C VAL A 539 18.62 -1.72 3.02
N GLU A 540 19.86 -1.53 3.43
CA GLU A 540 20.78 -0.54 2.83
C GLU A 540 21.60 -1.22 1.73
N ILE A 541 21.54 -0.69 0.50
CA ILE A 541 22.29 -1.24 -0.64
C ILE A 541 23.65 -0.54 -0.72
N THR A 542 24.69 -1.32 -0.97
CA THR A 542 26.08 -0.89 -1.07
C THR A 542 26.66 -1.27 -2.44
N SER A 543 27.88 -0.83 -2.76
CA SER A 543 28.54 -1.22 -4.02
C SER A 543 28.76 -2.72 -4.14
N ASP A 544 28.96 -3.40 -3.02
CA ASP A 544 29.45 -4.79 -2.98
C ASP A 544 28.35 -5.78 -2.56
N GLY A 545 27.13 -5.30 -2.27
CA GLY A 545 26.03 -6.11 -1.76
C GLY A 545 24.99 -5.27 -1.01
N TYR A 546 24.45 -5.81 0.07
CA TYR A 546 23.46 -5.14 0.91
C TYR A 546 23.76 -5.36 2.39
N LYS A 547 23.10 -4.57 3.25
CA LYS A 547 23.15 -4.70 4.70
C LYS A 547 21.75 -4.59 5.28
N ILE A 548 21.37 -5.58 6.08
CA ILE A 548 20.13 -5.58 6.84
C ILE A 548 20.36 -4.82 8.16
N THR A 549 19.45 -3.90 8.47
CA THR A 549 19.48 -3.04 9.67
C THR A 549 18.06 -2.83 10.21
N ASN A 550 17.96 -2.39 11.47
CA ASN A 550 16.67 -2.10 12.12
C ASN A 550 15.65 -3.25 11.97
N LEU A 551 16.10 -4.49 12.15
CA LEU A 551 15.23 -5.64 12.15
C LEU A 551 14.36 -5.58 13.41
N LEU A 552 13.05 -5.54 13.21
CA LEU A 552 12.05 -5.51 14.27
C LEU A 552 11.10 -6.68 14.05
N GLU A 553 11.13 -7.62 14.99
CA GLU A 553 10.29 -8.81 14.94
C GLU A 553 8.81 -8.45 15.16
N SER A 554 7.92 -9.26 14.56
CA SER A 554 6.49 -9.18 14.83
C SER A 554 6.21 -9.41 16.32
N GLN A 555 5.14 -8.79 16.83
CA GLN A 555 4.72 -8.96 18.22
C GLN A 555 4.46 -10.44 18.54
N SER A 556 4.86 -10.86 19.74
CA SER A 556 4.53 -12.18 20.25
C SER A 556 3.05 -12.28 20.63
N ILE A 557 2.54 -13.50 20.81
CA ILE A 557 1.16 -13.73 21.28
C ILE A 557 0.91 -13.00 22.61
N LEU A 558 1.87 -12.96 23.53
CA LEU A 558 1.74 -12.23 24.79
C LEU A 558 1.68 -10.71 24.60
N ASP A 559 2.51 -10.13 23.74
CA ASP A 559 2.47 -8.70 23.43
C ASP A 559 1.10 -8.30 22.87
N ILE A 560 0.50 -9.17 22.05
CA ILE A 560 -0.83 -8.95 21.47
C ILE A 560 -1.92 -8.98 22.55
N MET A 561 -1.82 -9.90 23.50
CA MET A 561 -2.74 -9.96 24.63
C MET A 561 -2.61 -8.72 25.53
N GLU A 562 -1.38 -8.26 25.79
CA GLU A 562 -1.13 -7.04 26.56
C GLU A 562 -1.70 -5.79 25.86
N ASP A 563 -1.54 -5.66 24.54
CA ASP A 563 -2.16 -4.60 23.72
C ASP A 563 -3.69 -4.57 23.81
N MET A 564 -4.32 -5.69 24.19
CA MET A 564 -5.76 -5.82 24.39
C MET A 564 -6.20 -5.67 25.86
N ASP A 565 -5.30 -5.17 26.72
CA ASP A 565 -5.50 -4.98 28.15
C ASP A 565 -5.68 -6.29 28.96
N TYR A 566 -5.18 -7.44 28.46
CA TYR A 566 -5.12 -8.66 29.27
C TYR A 566 -3.93 -8.64 30.23
N ASP A 567 -4.13 -9.17 31.45
CA ASP A 567 -3.03 -9.46 32.37
C ASP A 567 -2.31 -10.74 31.93
N ILE A 568 -1.13 -10.56 31.33
CA ILE A 568 -0.31 -11.67 30.82
C ILE A 568 0.14 -12.63 31.94
N TYR A 569 0.34 -12.14 33.17
CA TYR A 569 0.71 -12.98 34.30
C TYR A 569 -0.47 -13.84 34.75
N GLU A 570 -1.68 -13.28 34.78
CA GLU A 570 -2.89 -14.05 35.07
C GLU A 570 -3.10 -15.17 34.05
N ILE A 571 -2.87 -14.90 32.76
CA ILE A 571 -2.99 -15.90 31.68
C ILE A 571 -1.98 -17.03 31.90
N GLN A 572 -0.71 -16.69 32.12
CA GLN A 572 0.35 -17.68 32.34
C GLN A 572 0.09 -18.53 33.59
N ASP A 573 -0.28 -17.90 34.70
CA ASP A 573 -0.60 -18.59 35.96
C ASP A 573 -1.80 -19.53 35.79
N THR A 574 -2.87 -19.05 35.13
CA THR A 574 -4.06 -19.86 34.85
C THR A 574 -3.75 -21.07 33.98
N LEU A 575 -2.93 -20.88 32.93
CA LEU A 575 -2.51 -21.96 32.05
C LEU A 575 -1.66 -23.00 32.79
N ASN A 576 -0.71 -22.54 33.61
CA ASN A 576 0.11 -23.43 34.43
C ASN A 576 -0.74 -24.21 35.44
N GLU A 577 -1.65 -23.54 36.16
CA GLU A 577 -2.52 -24.18 37.14
C GLU A 577 -3.42 -25.25 36.49
N ARG A 578 -3.95 -24.98 35.30
CA ARG A 578 -4.73 -25.96 34.52
C ARG A 578 -3.92 -27.19 34.16
N LEU A 579 -2.65 -27.01 33.79
CA LEU A 579 -1.74 -28.10 33.44
C LEU A 579 -1.38 -28.94 34.68
N GLU A 580 -1.10 -28.29 35.80
CA GLU A 580 -0.82 -28.95 37.08
C GLU A 580 -2.00 -29.81 37.56
N LYS A 581 -3.23 -29.29 37.44
CA LYS A 581 -4.48 -30.00 37.80
C LYS A 581 -4.84 -31.14 36.85
N SER A 582 -4.24 -31.23 35.67
CA SER A 582 -4.57 -32.26 34.68
C SER A 582 -4.22 -33.67 35.20
N THR A 583 -5.19 -34.58 35.11
CA THR A 583 -5.04 -36.01 35.45
C THR A 583 -4.87 -36.91 34.23
N LEU A 584 -4.90 -36.33 33.02
CA LEU A 584 -4.80 -37.07 31.75
C LEU A 584 -3.35 -37.37 31.33
N ILE A 585 -2.38 -36.70 31.95
CA ILE A 585 -0.96 -36.74 31.58
C ILE A 585 -0.09 -36.87 32.83
N ASN A 586 1.10 -37.45 32.67
CA ASN A 586 2.06 -37.61 33.76
C ASN A 586 2.94 -36.36 33.96
N GLU A 587 3.68 -36.31 35.08
CA GLU A 587 4.52 -35.16 35.45
C GLU A 587 5.64 -34.83 34.44
N THR A 588 6.14 -35.82 33.70
CA THR A 588 7.15 -35.57 32.65
C THR A 588 6.52 -34.89 31.45
N GLN A 589 5.34 -35.35 31.04
CA GLN A 589 4.55 -34.74 29.96
C GLN A 589 4.11 -33.31 30.32
N LYS A 590 3.69 -33.07 31.57
CA LYS A 590 3.36 -31.71 32.03
C LYS A 590 4.53 -30.75 31.85
N LYS A 591 5.74 -31.11 32.27
CA LYS A 591 6.93 -30.26 32.09
C LYS A 591 7.23 -29.97 30.62
N GLN A 592 7.08 -30.97 29.76
CA GLN A 592 7.27 -30.79 28.32
C GLN A 592 6.24 -29.81 27.74
N ILE A 593 4.95 -30.04 28.01
CA ILE A 593 3.85 -29.18 27.53
C ILE A 593 3.99 -27.75 28.06
N LEU A 594 4.45 -27.58 29.31
CA LEU A 594 4.71 -26.26 29.86
C LEU A 594 5.78 -25.53 29.03
N GLY A 595 6.88 -26.20 28.69
CA GLY A 595 7.94 -25.64 27.84
C GLY A 595 7.43 -25.24 26.45
N GLU A 596 6.62 -26.10 25.83
CA GLU A 596 5.97 -25.81 24.54
C GLU A 596 5.04 -24.59 24.63
N LEU A 597 4.23 -24.51 25.69
CA LEU A 597 3.29 -23.41 25.89
C LEU A 597 3.99 -22.06 26.07
N TYR A 598 5.04 -22.01 26.89
CA TYR A 598 5.85 -20.80 27.05
C TYR A 598 6.53 -20.41 25.74
N LEU A 599 7.02 -21.38 24.96
CA LEU A 599 7.59 -21.11 23.64
C LEU A 599 6.54 -20.46 22.74
N PHE A 600 5.35 -21.05 22.62
CA PHE A 600 4.30 -20.54 21.73
C PHE A 600 3.76 -19.18 22.15
N LEU A 601 3.61 -18.93 23.45
CA LEU A 601 3.17 -17.64 23.97
C LEU A 601 4.17 -16.51 23.63
N ASN A 602 5.46 -16.82 23.54
CA ASN A 602 6.51 -15.85 23.19
C ASN A 602 6.83 -15.83 21.68
N ASP A 603 6.13 -16.63 20.88
CA ASP A 603 6.29 -16.65 19.43
C ASP A 603 5.31 -15.68 18.75
N ASN A 604 5.55 -15.34 17.49
CA ASN A 604 4.64 -14.49 16.74
C ASN A 604 3.37 -15.22 16.31
N SER A 605 2.34 -14.46 15.94
CA SER A 605 1.02 -14.99 15.58
C SER A 605 0.96 -15.71 14.22
N TYR A 606 1.95 -15.54 13.35
CA TYR A 606 1.93 -16.09 11.98
C TYR A 606 2.26 -17.59 11.96
N LEU A 607 1.85 -18.28 10.91
CA LEU A 607 2.07 -19.72 10.81
C LEU A 607 3.55 -20.04 10.58
N LYS A 608 4.00 -21.21 11.03
CA LYS A 608 5.36 -21.68 10.73
C LYS A 608 5.37 -22.38 9.37
N THR A 609 6.35 -22.02 8.55
CA THR A 609 6.69 -22.77 7.34
C THR A 609 7.46 -24.02 7.76
N ILE A 610 7.08 -25.18 7.21
CA ILE A 610 7.48 -26.52 7.69
C ILE A 610 8.95 -26.87 7.34
N ASN A 611 9.57 -26.12 6.41
CA ASN A 611 10.94 -26.36 5.94
C ASN A 611 12.00 -25.48 6.60
#